data_AF-A0A0L0SEH2-F1
#
_entry.id   AF-A0A0L0SEH2-F1
#
_cell.length_a   1.000
_cell.length_b   1.000
_cell.length_c   1.000
_cell.angle_alpha   90.00
_cell.angle_beta   90.00
_cell.angle_gamma   90.00
#
_symmetry.space_group_name_H-M   'P 1'
#
loop_
_entity.id
_entity.type
_entity.pdbx_description
1 polymer ?
#
loop_
_entity_poly.entity_id
_entity_poly.type
_entity_poly.pdbx_seq_one_letter_code
_entity_poly.pdbx_strand_id
1 'polypeptide(L)' 'MIIPVRCFSCGKVIGNKWEQYLQLLQADYSEGHAMDSLGLKRYCCRRMVLTHVDIIEKLLLFRGTFLLAPCSDSRARD' A
#
# COMPACT_ATOMS: atom_id res chain seq x y z
N MET A 1 0.94 7.08 -3.08
CA MET A 1 1.40 7.06 -4.49
C MET A 1 1.83 5.64 -4.80
N ILE A 2 1.67 5.18 -6.04
CA ILE A 2 1.79 3.75 -6.44
C ILE A 2 3.05 3.08 -5.87
N ILE A 3 2.94 1.82 -5.45
CA ILE A 3 4.09 1.02 -4.98
C ILE A 3 5.22 1.07 -6.01
N PRO A 4 6.48 1.23 -5.56
CA PRO A 4 7.60 1.18 -6.48
C PRO A 4 7.68 -0.20 -7.16
N VAL A 5 7.81 -0.22 -8.49
CA VAL A 5 7.91 -1.46 -9.28
C VAL A 5 9.07 -2.35 -8.80
N ARG A 6 10.19 -1.72 -8.43
CA ARG A 6 11.39 -2.37 -7.87
C ARG A 6 11.80 -1.71 -6.56
N CYS A 7 12.43 -2.46 -5.66
CA CYS A 7 13.04 -1.89 -4.46
C CYS A 7 14.21 -0.96 -4.78
N PHE A 8 14.28 0.20 -4.12
CA PHE A 8 15.36 1.17 -4.30
C PHE A 8 16.74 0.67 -3.89
N SER A 9 16.84 -0.33 -2.99
CA SER A 9 18.13 -0.88 -2.55
C SER A 9 18.46 -2.22 -3.20
N CYS A 10 17.51 -3.16 -3.22
CA CYS A 10 17.75 -4.54 -3.69
C CYS A 10 17.48 -4.74 -5.19
N GLY A 11 16.78 -3.81 -5.86
CA GLY A 11 16.39 -3.94 -7.27
C GLY A 11 15.40 -5.08 -7.58
N LYS A 12 14.98 -5.85 -6.57
CA LYS A 12 13.98 -6.93 -6.67
C LYS A 12 12.63 -6.34 -7.05
N VAL A 13 11.88 -7.05 -7.89
CA VAL A 13 10.51 -6.68 -8.28
C VAL A 13 9.57 -6.83 -7.07
N ILE A 14 8.84 -5.78 -6.75
CA ILE A 14 7.91 -5.69 -5.61
C ILE A 14 6.48 -5.36 -6.06
N GLY A 15 6.31 -4.64 -7.18
CA GLY A 15 5.00 -4.17 -7.63
C GLY A 15 3.93 -5.27 -7.72
N ASN A 16 4.31 -6.47 -8.15
CA ASN A 16 3.39 -7.61 -8.31
C ASN A 16 2.94 -8.27 -6.99
N LYS A 17 3.47 -7.85 -5.84
CA LYS A 17 3.22 -8.49 -4.54
C LYS A 17 2.27 -7.72 -3.64
N TRP A 18 1.94 -6.48 -4.00
CA TRP A 18 1.13 -5.60 -3.17
C TRP A 18 -0.28 -6.14 -2.94
N GLU A 19 -0.96 -6.55 -4.01
CA GLU A 19 -2.33 -7.07 -3.93
C GLU A 19 -2.39 -8.36 -3.09
N GLN A 20 -1.40 -9.25 -3.27
CA GLN A 20 -1.30 -10.47 -2.47
C GLN A 20 -1.05 -10.17 -0.99
N TYR A 21 -0.26 -9.12 -0.68
CA TYR A 21 -0.06 -8.67 0.69
C TYR A 21 -1.37 -8.19 1.32
N LEU A 22 -2.17 -7.39 0.60
CA LEU A 22 -3.47 -6.92 1.08
C LEU A 22 -4.45 -8.08 1.29
N GLN A 23 -4.49 -9.06 0.39
CA GLN A 23 -5.32 -10.27 0.55
C GLN A 23 -4.94 -11.07 1.80
N LEU A 24 -3.63 -11.18 2.10
CA LEU A 24 -3.15 -11.87 3.31
C LEU A 24 -3.54 -11.11 4.58
N LEU A 25 -3.47 -9.78 4.57
CA LEU A 25 -3.90 -8.96 5.70
C LEU A 25 -5.43 -9.05 5.93
N GLN A 26 -6.22 -9.12 4.86
CA GLN A 26 -7.67 -9.34 4.95
C GLN A 26 -8.03 -10.72 5.50
N ALA A 27 -7.14 -11.70 5.36
CA ALA A 27 -7.26 -13.03 5.93
C ALA A 27 -6.71 -13.14 7.37
N ASP A 28 -6.53 -12.01 8.07
CA ASP A 28 -6.04 -11.91 9.46
C ASP A 28 -4.63 -12.50 9.69
N TYR A 29 -3.77 -12.52 8.67
CA TYR A 29 -2.36 -12.85 8.86
C TYR A 29 -1.59 -11.70 9.52
N SER A 30 -0.64 -12.05 10.41
CA SER A 30 0.37 -11.09 10.88
C SER A 30 1.20 -10.55 9.72
N GLU A 31 1.46 -9.25 9.71
CA GLU A 31 2.26 -8.53 8.72
C GLU A 31 3.62 -9.21 8.45
N GLY A 32 4.26 -9.69 9.52
CA GLY A 32 5.52 -10.44 9.45
C GLY A 32 5.39 -11.70 8.61
N HIS A 33 4.43 -12.56 8.98
CA HIS A 33 4.17 -13.82 8.30
C HIS A 33 3.69 -13.61 6.84
N ALA A 34 2.91 -12.57 6.58
CA ALA A 34 2.47 -12.23 5.22
C ALA A 34 3.67 -11.89 4.31
N MET A 35 4.63 -11.08 4.80
CA MET A 35 5.84 -10.74 4.05
C MET A 35 6.77 -11.95 3.81
N ASP A 36 6.81 -12.88 4.77
CA ASP A 36 7.57 -14.13 4.64
C ASP A 36 6.97 -15.07 3.58
N SER A 37 5.64 -15.22 3.57
CA SER A 37 4.91 -15.98 2.54
C SER A 37 5.14 -15.43 1.13
N LEU A 38 5.30 -14.11 1.00
CA LEU A 38 5.62 -13.44 -0.28
C LEU A 38 7.11 -13.56 -0.69
N GLY A 39 7.96 -14.19 0.13
CA GLY A 39 9.38 -14.38 -0.15
C GLY A 39 10.22 -13.10 -0.08
N LEU A 40 9.82 -12.14 0.77
CA LEU A 40 10.57 -10.91 1.04
C LEU A 40 11.55 -11.11 2.21
N LYS A 41 12.67 -11.81 1.98
CA LYS A 41 13.64 -12.09 3.06
C LYS A 41 14.43 -10.88 3.55
N ARG A 42 14.76 -9.93 2.66
CA ARG A 42 15.61 -8.77 3.00
C ARG A 42 14.77 -7.61 3.54
N TYR A 43 15.28 -6.94 4.58
CA TYR A 43 14.64 -5.80 5.22
C TYR A 43 14.37 -4.63 4.25
N CYS A 44 15.27 -4.39 3.29
CA CYS A 44 15.12 -3.31 2.32
C CYS A 44 13.89 -3.49 1.41
N CYS A 45 13.62 -4.73 1.01
CA CYS A 45 12.46 -5.04 0.19
C CYS A 45 11.16 -5.03 1.05
N ARG A 46 11.23 -5.34 2.36
CA ARG A 46 10.10 -5.21 3.30
C ARG A 46 9.70 -3.76 3.59
N ARG A 47 10.69 -2.87 3.75
CA ARG A 47 10.45 -1.43 3.97
C ARG A 47 9.52 -0.84 2.92
N MET A 48 9.69 -1.23 1.65
CA MET A 48 8.88 -0.71 0.53
C MET A 48 7.40 -1.07 0.66
N VAL A 49 7.07 -2.19 1.28
CA VAL A 49 5.68 -2.65 1.48
C VAL A 49 5.10 -2.04 2.76
N LEU A 50 5.87 -2.01 3.85
CA LEU A 50 5.43 -1.50 5.14
C LEU A 50 5.14 0.01 5.15
N THR A 51 5.95 0.81 4.46
CA THR A 51 5.81 2.28 4.47
C THR A 51 4.94 2.79 3.31
N HIS A 52 4.36 1.91 2.51
CA HIS A 52 3.61 2.33 1.35
C HIS A 52 2.20 2.78 1.74
N VAL A 53 1.78 3.93 1.21
CA VAL A 53 0.44 4.47 1.37
C VAL A 53 -0.15 4.82 0.00
N ASP A 54 -1.29 4.20 -0.33
CA ASP A 54 -2.01 4.40 -1.59
C ASP A 54 -2.83 5.70 -1.58
N ILE A 55 -2.15 6.82 -1.80
CA ILE A 55 -2.78 8.14 -1.89
C ILE A 55 -3.54 8.37 -3.22
N ILE A 56 -3.42 7.46 -4.21
CA ILE A 56 -3.96 7.67 -5.57
C ILE A 56 -5.49 7.75 -5.55
N GLU A 57 -6.13 6.90 -4.77
CA GLU A 57 -7.59 6.87 -4.62
C GLU A 57 -8.12 8.24 -4.19
N LYS A 58 -7.43 8.88 -3.25
CA LYS A 58 -7.77 10.21 -2.76
C LYS A 58 -7.51 11.31 -3.80
N LEU A 59 -6.49 11.17 -4.64
CA LEU A 59 -6.17 12.15 -5.69
C LEU A 59 -7.13 12.10 -6.89
N LEU A 60 -7.61 10.92 -7.28
CA LEU A 60 -8.57 10.78 -8.39
C LEU A 60 -9.90 11.47 -8.07
N LEU A 61 -10.30 11.47 -6.80
CA LEU A 61 -11.50 12.16 -6.32
C LEU A 61 -11.38 13.69 -6.44
N PHE A 62 -10.18 14.26 -6.42
CA PHE A 62 -9.98 15.71 -6.47
C PHE A 62 -10.38 16.33 -7.81
N ARG A 63 -10.32 15.57 -8.91
CA ARG A 63 -10.67 16.05 -10.26
C ARG A 63 -12.13 15.77 -10.64
N GLY A 64 -12.77 14.79 -10.00
CA GLY A 64 -14.12 14.33 -10.35
C GLY A 64 -15.24 14.78 -9.42
N THR A 65 -14.95 15.33 -8.24
CA THR A 65 -15.93 15.35 -7.14
C THR A 65 -16.21 16.75 -6.58
N PHE A 66 -16.56 17.69 -7.44
CA PHE A 66 -17.42 18.80 -7.00
C PHE A 66 -18.89 18.34 -6.82
N LEU A 67 -19.28 17.15 -7.31
CA LEU A 67 -20.70 16.79 -7.42
C LEU A 67 -21.24 15.76 -6.41
N LEU A 68 -20.41 15.02 -5.67
CA LEU A 68 -20.91 14.01 -4.71
C LEU A 68 -19.98 13.87 -3.50
N ALA A 69 -19.95 14.88 -2.64
CA ALA A 69 -19.47 14.67 -1.27
C ALA A 69 -20.68 14.43 -0.36
N PRO A 70 -20.92 13.21 0.13
CA PRO A 70 -21.38 13.06 1.49
C PRO A 70 -20.13 13.03 2.39
N CYS A 71 -20.00 14.11 3.15
CA CYS A 71 -19.27 14.25 4.39
C CYS A 71 -19.04 12.91 5.13
N SER A 72 -17.80 12.39 5.22
CA SER A 72 -17.51 11.27 6.14
C SER A 72 -16.06 11.14 6.64
N ASP A 73 -15.22 12.16 6.57
CA ASP A 73 -13.92 12.10 7.27
C ASP A 73 -13.63 13.40 8.01
N SER A 74 -14.18 13.49 9.21
CA SER A 74 -14.03 14.58 10.18
C SER A 74 -12.66 14.62 10.88
N ARG A 75 -11.64 13.89 10.39
CA ARG A 75 -10.32 13.77 11.01
C ARG A 75 -9.17 14.49 10.26
N ALA A 76 -9.50 15.43 9.37
CA ALA A 76 -8.52 16.22 8.61
C ALA A 76 -8.36 17.67 9.10
N ARG A 77 -8.53 17.91 10.40
CA ARG A 77 -8.03 19.10 11.10
C ARG A 77 -7.41 18.66 12.42
N ASP A 78 -6.23 18.08 12.34
CA ASP A 78 -5.14 18.14 13.33
C ASP A 78 -3.84 17.77 12.60
#